data_AF-A0A4Y9EU58-F1
#
_entry.id   AF-A0A4Y9EU58-F1
#
_cell.length_a   1.000
_cell.length_b   1.000
_cell.length_c   1.000
_cell.angle_alpha   90.00
_cell.angle_beta   90.00
_cell.angle_gamma   90.00
#
_symmetry.space_group_name_H-M   'P 1'
#
loop_
_entity.id
_entity.type
_entity.pdbx_description
1 polymer ?
#
loop_
_entity_poly.entity_id
_entity_poly.type
_entity_poly.pdbx_seq_one_letter_code
_entity_poly.pdbx_strand_id
1 'polypeptide(L)'
;MEEFRVPVVDGLVLSAFRRGRLTPDHAEARAGGVYLNEEGKRTLLGLLEERFLQESTHPLGFRKPYQELIEVQAHRLKAAILGRERYTPFYLRQR
;
A
#
# COMPACT_ATOMS: atom_id res chain seq x y z
N MET A 1 -9.25 -1.88 -2.30
CA MET A 1 -7.92 -1.37 -2.71
C MET A 1 -7.80 0.13 -2.54
N GLU A 2 -8.77 0.94 -2.99
CA GLU A 2 -8.70 2.41 -2.94
C GLU A 2 -8.29 3.00 -1.59
N GLU A 3 -8.83 2.49 -0.48
CA GLU A 3 -8.51 2.94 0.88
C GLU A 3 -7.04 2.80 1.26
N PHE A 4 -6.33 1.87 0.61
CA PHE A 4 -4.93 1.57 0.89
C PHE A 4 -3.98 2.06 -0.20
N ARG A 5 -4.46 2.56 -1.35
CA ARG A 5 -3.60 3.06 -2.43
C ARG A 5 -2.66 4.17 -1.95
N VAL A 6 -3.22 5.20 -1.31
CA VAL A 6 -2.43 6.33 -0.80
C VAL A 6 -1.43 5.89 0.28
N PRO A 7 -1.86 5.22 1.37
CA PRO A 7 -0.94 4.88 2.45
C PRO A 7 0.03 3.74 2.08
N VAL A 8 -0.31 2.79 1.21
CA VAL A 8 0.58 1.66 0.89
C VAL A 8 1.40 1.92 -0.36
N VAL A 9 0.80 2.46 -1.43
CA VAL A 9 1.45 2.58 -2.74
C VAL A 9 2.02 3.98 -2.95
N ASP A 10 1.19 5.02 -2.92
CA ASP A 10 1.61 6.37 -3.33
C ASP A 10 2.70 6.91 -2.39
N GLY A 11 2.49 6.77 -1.07
CA GLY A 11 3.50 7.16 -0.08
C GLY A 11 4.80 6.36 -0.18
N LEU A 12 4.72 5.08 -0.56
CA LEU A 12 5.90 4.23 -0.77
C LEU A 12 6.70 4.71 -1.99
N VAL A 13 6.03 4.88 -3.14
CA VAL A 13 6.67 5.29 -4.39
C VAL A 13 7.32 6.66 -4.24
N LEU A 14 6.60 7.64 -3.66
CA LEU A 14 7.16 8.96 -3.38
C LEU A 14 8.38 8.88 -2.47
N SER A 15 8.31 8.06 -1.41
CA SER A 15 9.45 7.87 -0.51
C SER A 15 10.62 7.15 -1.18
N ALA A 16 10.37 6.20 -2.08
CA ALA A 16 11.39 5.44 -2.79
C ALA A 16 12.23 6.35 -3.69
N PHE A 17 11.59 7.21 -4.49
CA PHE A 17 12.28 8.19 -5.32
C PHE A 17 12.96 9.27 -4.48
N ARG A 18 12.28 9.83 -3.48
CA ARG A 18 12.86 10.87 -2.61
C ARG A 18 14.14 10.41 -1.90
N ARG A 19 14.23 9.13 -1.55
CA ARG A 19 15.39 8.53 -0.87
C ARG A 19 16.42 7.93 -1.83
N GLY A 20 16.24 8.08 -3.15
CA GLY A 20 17.13 7.49 -4.15
C GLY A 20 17.12 5.95 -4.18
N ARG A 21 16.12 5.30 -3.57
CA ARG A 21 15.95 3.84 -3.63
C ARG A 21 15.40 3.41 -4.99
N LEU A 22 14.59 4.26 -5.62
CA LEU A 22 14.27 4.17 -7.04
C LEU A 22 14.80 5.40 -7.76
N THR A 23 15.27 5.22 -8.99
CA THR A 23 15.93 6.21 -9.84
C THR A 23 15.51 5.98 -11.28
N PRO A 24 15.75 6.92 -12.21
CA PRO A 24 15.49 6.70 -13.63
C PRO A 24 16.21 5.47 -14.22
N ASP A 25 17.37 5.09 -13.68
CA ASP A 25 18.14 3.92 -14.13
C ASP A 25 17.43 2.58 -13.86
N HIS A 26 16.42 2.58 -12.99
CA HIS A 26 15.57 1.42 -12.74
C HIS A 26 14.41 1.28 -13.75
N ALA A 27 14.36 2.14 -14.77
CA ALA A 27 13.35 2.12 -15.81
C ALA A 27 13.96 1.82 -17.20
N GLU A 28 13.16 1.21 -18.06
CA GLU A 28 13.48 0.91 -19.45
C GLU A 28 12.34 1.34 -20.38
N ALA A 29 12.67 1.92 -21.53
CA ALA A 29 11.69 2.16 -22.59
C ALA A 29 11.46 0.84 -23.35
N ARG A 30 10.20 0.42 -23.45
CA ARG A 30 9.84 -0.84 -24.11
C ARG A 30 8.43 -0.75 -24.69
N ALA A 31 8.23 -1.26 -25.91
CA ALA A 31 6.90 -1.37 -26.54
C ALA A 31 6.05 -0.07 -26.50
N GLY A 32 6.69 1.09 -26.68
CA GLY A 32 6.00 2.40 -26.66
C GLY A 32 5.65 2.92 -25.26
N GLY A 33 6.12 2.27 -24.19
CA GLY A 33 5.94 2.70 -22.80
C GLY A 33 7.24 2.71 -22.00
N VAL A 34 7.12 3.03 -20.72
CA VAL A 34 8.21 2.98 -19.73
C VAL A 34 7.87 1.92 -18.69
N TYR A 35 8.78 0.99 -18.47
CA TYR A 35 8.62 -0.15 -17.57
C TYR A 35 9.74 -0.15 -16.54
N LEU A 36 9.52 -0.75 -15.38
CA LEU A 36 10.63 -1.09 -14.49
C LEU A 36 11.45 -2.21 -15.12
N ASN A 37 12.78 -2.05 -15.11
CA ASN A 37 13.69 -3.15 -15.42
C ASN A 37 13.73 -4.15 -14.25
N GLU A 38 14.48 -5.24 -14.38
CA GLU A 38 14.51 -6.31 -13.36
C GLU A 38 15.01 -5.83 -11.99
N GLU A 39 15.98 -4.92 -11.97
CA GLU A 39 16.47 -4.31 -10.72
C GLU A 39 15.40 -3.41 -10.09
N GLY A 40 14.74 -2.57 -10.89
CA GLY A 40 13.64 -1.72 -10.45
C GLY A 40 12.47 -2.51 -9.87
N LYS A 41 12.11 -3.65 -10.48
CA LYS A 41 11.07 -4.55 -9.98
C LYS A 41 11.45 -5.15 -8.64
N ARG A 42 12.65 -5.73 -8.52
CA ARG A 42 13.14 -6.33 -7.26
C ARG A 42 13.17 -5.30 -6.14
N THR A 43 13.65 -4.10 -6.44
CA THR A 43 13.71 -3.01 -5.47
C THR A 43 12.33 -2.57 -5.02
N LEU A 44 11.39 -2.35 -5.96
CA LEU A 44 10.02 -1.97 -5.60
C LEU A 44 9.30 -3.08 -4.81
N LEU A 45 9.49 -4.35 -5.18
CA LEU A 45 8.89 -5.49 -4.48
C LEU A 45 9.37 -5.57 -3.03
N GLY A 46 10.68 -5.50 -2.79
CA GLY A 46 11.22 -5.52 -1.41
C GLY A 46 10.72 -4.34 -0.57
N LEU A 47 10.67 -3.14 -1.17
CA LEU A 47 10.11 -1.96 -0.50
C LEU A 47 8.62 -2.12 -0.17
N LEU A 48 7.85 -2.77 -1.05
CA LEU A 48 6.42 -3.02 -0.85
C LEU A 48 6.19 -4.08 0.23
N GLU A 49 6.98 -5.14 0.26
CA GLU A 49 6.97 -6.15 1.34
C GLU A 49 7.28 -5.51 2.70
N GLU A 50 8.33 -4.68 2.78
CA GLU A 50 8.63 -3.89 3.97
C GLU A 50 7.44 -2.98 4.36
N ARG A 51 6.79 -2.34 3.38
CA ARG A 51 5.63 -1.47 3.63
C ARG A 51 4.45 -2.26 4.19
N PHE A 52 4.20 -3.48 3.75
CA PHE A 52 3.12 -4.32 4.29
C PHE A 52 3.32 -4.70 5.75
N LEU A 53 4.57 -4.85 6.19
CA LEU A 53 4.93 -5.15 7.59
C LEU A 53 4.88 -3.92 8.51
N GLN A 54 4.84 -2.70 7.96
CA GLN A 54 4.77 -1.49 8.77
C GLN A 54 3.40 -1.35 9.44
N GLU A 55 3.43 -1.05 10.73
CA GLU A 55 2.21 -0.83 11.51
C GLU A 55 1.54 0.50 11.21
N SER A 56 0.21 0.49 11.18
CA SER A 56 -0.62 1.68 11.15
C SER A 56 -1.81 1.52 12.10
N THR A 57 -2.45 2.63 12.43
CA THR A 57 -3.61 2.65 13.33
C THR A 57 -4.88 2.61 12.50
N HIS A 58 -5.70 1.59 12.74
CA HIS A 58 -7.05 1.51 12.18
C HIS A 58 -7.93 2.63 12.75
N PRO A 59 -8.92 3.18 12.00
CA PRO A 59 -9.86 4.16 12.53
C PRO A 59 -10.59 3.76 13.83
N LEU A 60 -10.68 2.46 14.11
CA LEU A 60 -11.25 1.91 15.35
C LEU A 60 -10.29 1.91 16.55
N GLY A 61 -9.08 2.44 16.41
CA GLY A 61 -8.15 2.71 17.51
C GLY A 61 -7.08 1.64 17.76
N PHE A 62 -7.19 0.45 17.17
CA PHE A 62 -6.13 -0.56 17.27
C PHE A 62 -5.04 -0.38 16.21
N ARG A 63 -3.87 -0.97 16.43
CA ARG A 63 -2.70 -0.88 15.56
C ARG A 63 -2.29 -2.28 15.09
N LYS A 64 -2.03 -2.39 13.78
CA LYS A 64 -1.62 -3.62 13.10
C LYS A 64 -0.77 -3.32 11.86
N PRO A 65 0.03 -4.27 11.35
CA PRO A 65 0.65 -4.18 10.02
C PRO A 65 -0.37 -3.90 8.90
N TYR A 66 0.04 -3.20 7.84
CA TYR A 66 -0.84 -2.90 6.71
C TYR A 66 -1.49 -4.13 6.09
N GLN A 67 -0.76 -5.24 5.96
CA GLN A 67 -1.33 -6.50 5.45
C GLN A 67 -2.53 -6.97 6.28
N GLU A 68 -2.42 -6.95 7.61
CA GLU A 68 -3.52 -7.32 8.50
C GLU A 68 -4.66 -6.30 8.46
N LEU A 69 -4.35 -5.01 8.30
CA LEU A 69 -5.38 -3.97 8.17
C LEU A 69 -6.23 -4.15 6.90
N ILE A 70 -5.61 -4.60 5.82
CA ILE A 70 -6.31 -4.94 4.57
C ILE A 70 -7.26 -6.12 4.80
N GLU A 71 -6.80 -7.17 5.48
CA GLU A 71 -7.63 -8.32 5.85
C GLU A 71 -8.79 -7.91 6.77
N VAL A 72 -8.54 -7.06 7.75
CA VAL A 72 -9.56 -6.48 8.63
C VAL A 72 -10.64 -5.77 7.80
N GLN A 73 -10.25 -4.91 6.87
CA GLN A 73 -11.22 -4.20 6.02
C GLN A 73 -11.99 -5.15 5.10
N ALA A 74 -11.37 -6.21 4.60
CA ALA A 74 -12.05 -7.25 3.85
C ALA A 74 -13.13 -7.96 4.69
N HIS A 75 -12.82 -8.30 5.95
CA HIS A 75 -13.78 -8.89 6.88
C HIS A 75 -14.92 -7.93 7.23
N ARG A 76 -14.62 -6.63 7.41
CA ARG A 76 -15.64 -5.61 7.67
C ARG A 76 -16.56 -5.39 6.47
N LEU A 77 -16.02 -5.40 5.26
CA LEU A 77 -16.80 -5.36 4.03
C LEU A 77 -17.72 -6.58 3.94
N LYS A 78 -17.21 -7.78 4.22
CA LYS A 78 -18.02 -9.01 4.29
C LYS A 78 -19.15 -8.89 5.31
N ALA A 79 -18.88 -8.40 6.52
CA ALA A 79 -19.91 -8.22 7.55
C ALA A 79 -21.01 -7.25 7.09
N ALA A 80 -20.64 -6.18 6.38
CA ALA A 80 -21.60 -5.23 5.83
C ALA A 80 -22.46 -5.81 4.71
N ILE A 81 -21.87 -6.60 3.80
CA ILE A 81 -22.62 -7.30 2.75
C ILE A 81 -23.63 -8.28 3.36
N LEU A 82 -23.27 -8.93 4.48
CA LEU A 82 -24.15 -9.83 5.21
C LEU A 82 -25.16 -9.12 6.14
N GLY A 83 -25.17 -7.78 6.16
CA GLY A 83 -26.08 -6.98 6.99
C GLY A 83 -25.79 -7.03 8.49
N ARG A 84 -24.59 -7.47 8.90
CA ARG A 84 -24.22 -7.63 10.33
C ARG A 84 -23.69 -6.35 10.96
N GLU A 85 -22.97 -5.53 10.19
CA GLU A 85 -22.38 -4.27 10.64
C GLU A 85 -22.42 -3.22 9.54
N ARG A 86 -22.47 -1.94 9.88
CA ARG A 86 -22.31 -0.87 8.88
C ARG A 86 -20.84 -0.75 8.46
N TYR A 87 -20.59 -0.71 7.15
CA TYR A 87 -19.25 -0.47 6.63
C TYR A 87 -18.76 0.95 6.96
N THR A 88 -17.50 1.04 7.38
CA THR A 88 -16.77 2.31 7.53
C THR A 88 -15.42 2.16 6.82
N PRO A 89 -15.02 3.11 5.96
CA PRO A 89 -13.78 3.00 5.23
C PRO A 89 -12.56 3.16 6.14
N PHE A 90 -11.44 2.56 5.74
CA PHE A 90 -10.14 2.89 6.31
C PHE A 90 -9.73 4.28 5.82
N TYR A 91 -9.23 5.10 6.74
CA TYR A 91 -8.58 6.36 6.42
C TYR A 91 -7.32 6.49 7.27
N LEU A 92 -6.24 6.96 6.63
CA LEU A 92 -4.99 7.21 7.32
C LEU A 92 -5.18 8.41 8.25
N ARG A 93 -5.06 8.18 9.56
CA ARG A 93 -5.04 9.28 10.54
C ARG A 93 -3.68 9.96 10.47
N GLN A 94 -3.62 11.13 9.83
CA GLN A 94 -2.43 11.99 9.94
C GLN A 94 -2.35 12.52 11.37
N ARG A 95 -1.13 12.54 11.93
CA ARG A 95 -0.86 13.23 13.19
C ARG A 95 -0.87 14.73 12.96
#